data_AF-A0A957WF10-F1
#
_entry.id   AF-A0A957WF10-F1
#
_cell.length_a   1.000
_cell.length_b   1.000
_cell.length_c   1.000
_cell.angle_alpha   90.00
_cell.angle_beta   90.00
_cell.angle_gamma   90.00
#
_symmetry.space_group_name_H-M   'P 1'
#
loop_
_entity.id
_entity.type
_entity.pdbx_description
1 polymer ?
#
loop_
_entity_poly.entity_id
_entity_poly.type
_entity_poly.pdbx_seq_one_letter_code
_entity_poly.pdbx_strand_id
1 'polypeptide(L)'
;MPTQPKFDPTQPPPPLMTGEPGSFAHKTLTTRKPVIIRQVLTDYAGVYPSAIVRRVEALYDELTLNQLIQPLKTTAPDGVSWQQVWQQHQGRGWLDIPWYFAESFLYRRLLEATNYFGGNGPELVAWQGIDPFLPRKQAELSSDTPWQVLAAALSHAEEDTEASLRALLHHCVWGNRIDLSYNQVAQDAGREIAVDSEQANLLVDDTDRVVRYLSNRRSTPGRIDFICDNSGTELLMDLALADFLLRFEWAQPVTLHIKAHPTFVSDAIPADLDMTIAAIEAKGGPFTPLARRLSAQIIRERLKIRAHIFWNSSRFFW
;
A
#
# COMPACT_ATOMS: atom_id res chain seq x y z
N MET A 1 1.70 33.35 -18.51
CA MET A 1 1.24 32.39 -17.49
C MET A 1 2.12 32.58 -16.26
N PRO A 2 1.58 32.83 -15.07
CA PRO A 2 2.39 32.86 -13.86
C PRO A 2 3.07 31.49 -13.73
N THR A 3 4.39 31.49 -13.64
CA THR A 3 5.19 30.28 -13.40
C THR A 3 4.69 29.66 -12.10
N GLN A 4 4.14 28.45 -12.16
CA GLN A 4 3.84 27.68 -10.95
C GLN A 4 5.10 27.68 -10.07
N PRO A 5 4.98 27.99 -8.77
CA PRO A 5 6.12 27.91 -7.87
C PRO A 5 6.68 26.48 -7.96
N LYS A 6 7.94 26.37 -8.37
CA LYS A 6 8.65 25.09 -8.39
C LYS A 6 9.00 24.74 -6.95
N PHE A 7 8.64 23.55 -6.51
CA PHE A 7 9.08 23.00 -5.24
C PHE A 7 10.62 23.01 -5.18
N ASP A 8 11.19 23.62 -4.14
CA ASP A 8 12.62 23.58 -3.86
C ASP A 8 12.90 22.45 -2.84
N PRO A 9 13.51 21.34 -3.26
CA PRO A 9 13.77 20.20 -2.36
C PRO A 9 14.77 20.55 -1.24
N THR A 10 15.53 21.65 -1.38
CA THR A 10 16.46 22.12 -0.35
C THR A 10 15.77 22.98 0.72
N GLN A 11 14.52 23.41 0.47
CA GLN A 11 13.71 24.22 1.38
C GLN A 11 12.26 23.70 1.42
N PRO A 12 12.04 22.46 1.89
CA PRO A 12 10.68 21.91 1.97
C PRO A 12 9.85 22.71 2.99
N PRO A 13 8.51 22.77 2.82
CA PRO A 13 7.64 23.33 3.84
C PRO A 13 7.80 22.56 5.17
N PRO A 14 7.51 23.21 6.32
CA PRO A 14 7.54 22.52 7.60
C PRO A 14 6.69 21.24 7.58
N PRO A 15 7.13 20.16 8.23
CA PRO A 15 6.35 18.94 8.27
C PRO A 15 5.05 19.15 9.05
N LEU A 16 4.01 18.40 8.68
CA LEU A 16 2.82 18.27 9.52
C LEU A 16 3.23 17.67 10.87
N MET A 17 2.80 18.29 11.96
CA MET A 17 3.18 17.89 13.32
C MET A 17 2.06 17.09 13.98
N THR A 18 2.41 16.10 14.80
CA THR A 18 1.41 15.31 15.54
C THR A 18 0.76 16.06 16.70
N GLY A 19 1.40 17.14 17.17
CA GLY A 19 0.94 17.90 18.33
C GLY A 19 -0.18 18.89 18.07
N GLU A 20 -0.47 19.25 16.81
CA GLU A 20 -1.43 20.30 16.47
C GLU A 20 -2.89 19.85 16.74
N PRO A 21 -3.57 20.37 17.78
CA PRO A 21 -4.91 19.91 18.12
C PRO A 21 -5.92 20.23 17.01
N GLY A 22 -6.81 19.29 16.72
CA GLY A 22 -7.80 19.43 15.64
C GLY A 22 -7.27 19.09 14.24
N SER A 23 -5.94 18.97 14.07
CA SER A 23 -5.36 18.50 12.81
C SER A 23 -5.68 17.03 12.55
N PHE A 24 -5.66 16.64 11.27
CA PHE A 24 -5.81 15.24 10.88
C PHE A 24 -4.65 14.36 11.37
N ALA A 25 -3.44 14.92 11.45
CA ALA A 25 -2.27 14.24 11.99
C ALA A 25 -2.48 13.87 13.47
N HIS A 26 -2.89 14.83 14.28
CA HIS A 26 -3.20 14.61 15.69
C HIS A 26 -4.32 13.56 15.85
N LYS A 27 -5.44 13.71 15.13
CA LYS A 27 -6.54 12.72 15.16
C LYS A 27 -6.10 11.32 14.75
N THR A 28 -5.20 11.22 13.75
CA THR A 28 -4.67 9.94 13.30
C THR A 28 -3.90 9.25 14.42
N LEU A 29 -3.02 9.97 15.12
CA LEU A 29 -2.20 9.40 16.19
C LEU A 29 -3.01 9.10 17.46
N THR A 30 -3.98 9.92 17.83
CA THR A 30 -4.76 9.74 19.07
C THR A 30 -5.95 8.79 18.92
N THR A 31 -6.44 8.59 17.70
CA THR A 31 -7.65 7.78 17.44
C THR A 31 -7.40 6.61 16.52
N ARG A 32 -6.85 6.83 15.32
CA ARG A 32 -6.76 5.79 14.28
C ARG A 32 -5.66 4.76 14.58
N LYS A 33 -4.48 5.22 14.99
CA LYS A 33 -3.35 4.33 15.31
C LYS A 33 -3.61 3.40 16.49
N PRO A 34 -4.21 3.85 17.61
CA PRO A 34 -4.62 2.96 18.70
C PRO A 34 -5.61 1.87 18.24
N VAL A 35 -6.56 2.21 17.37
CA VAL A 35 -7.51 1.23 16.80
C VAL A 35 -6.78 0.18 15.97
N ILE A 36 -5.82 0.57 15.13
CA ILE A 36 -5.02 -0.37 14.33
C ILE A 36 -4.24 -1.33 15.24
N ILE A 37 -3.60 -0.83 16.30
CA ILE A 37 -2.84 -1.69 17.23
C ILE A 37 -3.76 -2.67 17.95
N ARG A 38 -4.92 -2.22 18.45
CA ARG A 38 -5.91 -3.10 19.08
C ARG A 38 -6.42 -4.16 18.11
N GLN A 39 -6.63 -3.79 16.87
CA GLN A 39 -7.08 -4.72 15.87
C GLN A 39 -6.07 -5.84 15.63
N VAL A 40 -4.77 -5.56 15.60
CA VAL A 40 -3.75 -6.62 15.48
C VAL A 40 -3.86 -7.62 16.63
N LEU A 41 -4.20 -7.19 17.84
CA LEU A 41 -4.46 -8.10 18.96
C LEU A 41 -5.76 -8.90 18.75
N THR A 42 -6.80 -8.29 18.19
CA THR A 42 -8.07 -8.96 17.87
C THR A 42 -7.89 -10.02 16.77
N ASP A 43 -7.18 -9.70 15.69
CA ASP A 43 -6.98 -10.59 14.54
C ASP A 43 -6.22 -11.87 14.91
N TYR A 44 -5.42 -11.82 15.98
CA TYR A 44 -4.61 -12.93 16.49
C TYR A 44 -5.01 -13.38 17.90
N ALA A 45 -6.24 -13.05 18.33
CA ALA A 45 -6.75 -13.39 19.64
C ALA A 45 -6.69 -14.91 19.87
N GLY A 46 -6.09 -15.31 20.99
CA GLY A 46 -5.91 -16.72 21.35
C GLY A 46 -4.80 -17.46 20.60
N VAL A 47 -4.12 -16.81 19.64
CA VAL A 47 -3.00 -17.41 18.90
C VAL A 47 -1.67 -16.78 19.30
N TYR A 48 -1.61 -15.45 19.48
CA TYR A 48 -0.38 -14.80 19.93
C TYR A 48 0.05 -15.28 21.34
N PRO A 49 1.34 -15.61 21.53
CA PRO A 49 1.91 -15.83 22.86
C PRO A 49 1.73 -14.61 23.75
N SER A 50 1.59 -14.83 25.05
CA SER A 50 1.43 -13.75 26.03
C SER A 50 2.55 -12.71 25.96
N ALA A 51 3.77 -13.10 25.57
CA ALA A 51 4.89 -12.20 25.37
C ALA A 51 4.68 -11.21 24.21
N ILE A 52 4.10 -11.64 23.08
CA ILE A 52 3.76 -10.74 21.97
C ILE A 52 2.64 -9.80 22.37
N VAL A 53 1.58 -10.34 23.00
CA VAL A 53 0.45 -9.53 23.49
C VAL A 53 0.93 -8.39 24.38
N ARG A 54 1.76 -8.69 25.40
CA ARG A 54 2.33 -7.67 26.29
C ARG A 54 3.17 -6.61 25.56
N ARG A 55 3.92 -6.99 24.52
CA ARG A 55 4.75 -6.03 23.75
C ARG A 55 3.89 -5.08 22.92
N VAL A 56 2.83 -5.60 22.31
CA VAL A 56 1.88 -4.81 21.52
C VAL A 56 1.04 -3.90 22.43
N GLU A 57 0.60 -4.39 23.59
CA GLU A 57 -0.06 -3.57 24.63
C GLU A 57 0.87 -2.48 25.17
N ALA A 58 2.15 -2.78 25.42
CA ALA A 58 3.12 -1.77 25.84
C ALA A 58 3.30 -0.67 24.78
N LEU A 59 3.31 -1.02 23.49
CA LEU A 59 3.34 -0.02 22.41
C LEU A 59 2.04 0.81 22.35
N TYR A 60 0.89 0.17 22.58
CA TYR A 60 -0.39 0.87 22.69
C TYR A 60 -0.38 1.90 23.83
N ASP A 61 0.11 1.51 25.00
CA ASP A 61 0.21 2.41 26.16
C ASP A 61 1.24 3.51 25.93
N GLU A 62 2.40 3.19 25.32
CA GLU A 62 3.41 4.19 24.94
C GLU A 62 2.81 5.28 24.04
N LEU A 63 2.02 4.87 23.05
CA LEU A 63 1.34 5.78 22.12
C LEU A 63 0.22 6.59 22.81
N THR A 64 -0.71 5.90 23.49
CA THR A 64 -1.94 6.53 24.00
C THR A 64 -1.72 7.39 25.24
N LEU A 65 -0.72 7.08 26.05
CA LEU A 65 -0.31 7.90 27.19
C LEU A 65 0.73 8.96 26.79
N ASN A 66 1.01 9.11 25.49
CA ASN A 66 2.01 10.03 24.94
C ASN A 66 3.36 9.93 25.67
N GLN A 67 3.81 8.71 25.93
CA GLN A 67 5.10 8.46 26.57
C GLN A 67 6.26 8.80 25.62
N LEU A 68 7.46 8.87 26.17
CA LEU A 68 8.67 9.07 25.39
C LEU A 68 8.87 7.91 24.41
N ILE A 69 9.13 8.27 23.15
CA ILE A 69 9.32 7.31 22.07
C ILE A 69 10.59 6.49 22.33
N GLN A 70 10.42 5.18 22.52
CA GLN A 70 11.55 4.28 22.75
C GLN A 70 12.30 3.94 21.45
N PRO A 71 13.62 3.69 21.50
CA PRO A 71 14.37 3.21 20.35
C PRO A 71 13.97 1.77 19.99
N LEU A 72 14.27 1.36 18.75
CA LEU A 72 14.17 -0.03 18.35
C LEU A 72 15.27 -0.87 19.04
N LYS A 73 14.92 -2.11 19.37
CA LYS A 73 15.82 -3.17 19.84
C LYS A 73 15.80 -4.30 18.81
N THR A 74 16.50 -4.10 17.70
CA THR A 74 16.41 -4.96 16.51
C THR A 74 17.77 -5.23 15.88
N THR A 75 17.93 -6.43 15.32
CA THR A 75 19.07 -6.81 14.46
C THR A 75 18.72 -6.78 12.97
N ALA A 76 17.54 -6.25 12.62
CA ALA A 76 17.11 -6.16 11.24
C ALA A 76 18.04 -5.23 10.42
N PRO A 77 18.14 -5.42 9.09
CA PRO A 77 19.03 -4.63 8.23
C PRO A 77 18.79 -3.11 8.27
N ASP A 78 17.58 -2.68 8.63
CA ASP A 78 17.16 -1.28 8.71
C ASP A 78 17.39 -0.63 10.09
N GLY A 79 17.88 -1.40 11.09
CA GLY A 79 18.02 -0.96 12.47
C GLY A 79 18.93 0.26 12.62
N VAL A 80 20.07 0.28 11.92
CA VAL A 80 21.02 1.40 11.97
C VAL A 80 20.39 2.68 11.40
N SER A 81 19.70 2.59 10.27
CA SER A 81 19.03 3.74 9.66
C SER A 81 17.92 4.29 10.56
N TRP A 82 17.13 3.43 11.18
CA TRP A 82 16.08 3.87 12.10
C TRP A 82 16.64 4.47 13.38
N GLN A 83 17.75 3.94 13.90
CA GLN A 83 18.42 4.50 15.07
C GLN A 83 18.88 5.94 14.82
N GLN A 84 19.44 6.22 13.63
CA GLN A 84 19.87 7.57 13.25
C GLN A 84 18.70 8.56 13.16
N VAL A 85 17.55 8.13 12.61
CA VAL A 85 16.36 8.99 12.52
C VAL A 85 15.76 9.20 13.92
N TRP A 86 15.61 8.13 14.72
CA TRP A 86 15.06 8.21 16.07
C TRP A 86 15.86 9.16 16.97
N GLN A 87 17.20 9.19 16.85
CA GLN A 87 18.07 10.08 17.63
C GLN A 87 17.70 11.56 17.49
N GLN A 88 17.12 11.97 16.35
CA GLN A 88 16.67 13.35 16.13
C GLN A 88 15.43 13.72 16.96
N HIS A 89 14.73 12.71 17.47
CA HIS A 89 13.49 12.82 18.23
C HIS A 89 13.60 12.24 19.65
N GLN A 90 14.83 11.95 20.11
CA GLN A 90 15.06 11.44 21.45
C GLN A 90 14.53 12.41 22.52
N GLY A 91 13.84 11.86 23.52
CA GLY A 91 13.24 12.64 24.60
C GLY A 91 11.91 13.30 24.25
N ARG A 92 11.34 13.01 23.08
CA ARG A 92 10.00 13.47 22.68
C ARG A 92 8.95 12.38 22.79
N GLY A 93 7.69 12.80 22.97
CA GLY A 93 6.52 11.93 22.90
C GLY A 93 5.93 11.85 21.49
N TRP A 94 4.99 10.94 21.30
CA TRP A 94 4.32 10.70 20.01
C TRP A 94 3.54 11.91 19.47
N LEU A 95 3.11 12.82 20.34
CA LEU A 95 2.42 14.07 19.99
C LEU A 95 3.37 15.30 19.86
N ASP A 96 4.68 15.09 19.74
CA ASP A 96 5.66 16.19 19.58
C ASP A 96 6.71 15.91 18.47
N ILE A 97 6.28 15.24 17.40
CA ILE A 97 7.15 14.83 16.30
C ILE A 97 6.49 15.02 14.93
N PRO A 98 7.27 15.06 13.83
CA PRO A 98 6.73 15.06 12.48
C PRO A 98 5.83 13.84 12.23
N TRP A 99 4.68 14.08 11.62
CA TRP A 99 3.64 13.07 11.44
C TRP A 99 4.10 11.87 10.60
N TYR A 100 4.80 12.12 9.49
CA TYR A 100 5.28 11.03 8.64
C TYR A 100 6.30 10.13 9.37
N PHE A 101 7.21 10.72 10.15
CA PHE A 101 8.10 9.95 11.03
C PHE A 101 7.29 9.16 12.06
N ALA A 102 6.31 9.79 12.72
CA ALA A 102 5.48 9.14 13.73
C ALA A 102 4.76 7.90 13.18
N GLU A 103 4.12 8.01 12.01
CA GLU A 103 3.43 6.87 11.42
C GLU A 103 4.40 5.77 10.99
N SER A 104 5.43 6.11 10.20
CA SER A 104 6.37 5.10 9.69
C SER A 104 7.11 4.39 10.82
N PHE A 105 7.52 5.13 11.86
CA PHE A 105 8.20 4.55 13.02
C PHE A 105 7.25 3.68 13.86
N LEU A 106 5.97 4.06 13.98
CA LEU A 106 4.99 3.25 14.70
C LEU A 106 4.80 1.87 14.06
N TYR A 107 4.67 1.79 12.74
CA TYR A 107 4.59 0.49 12.04
C TYR A 107 5.86 -0.33 12.25
N ARG A 108 7.03 0.30 12.25
CA ARG A 108 8.28 -0.40 12.52
C ARG A 108 8.40 -0.90 13.96
N ARG A 109 7.95 -0.13 14.95
CA ARG A 109 7.83 -0.54 16.37
C ARG A 109 6.82 -1.67 16.55
N LEU A 110 5.72 -1.66 15.78
CA LEU A 110 4.72 -2.73 15.80
C LEU A 110 5.30 -4.03 15.23
N LEU A 111 6.03 -3.99 14.12
CA LEU A 111 6.74 -5.17 13.59
C LEU A 111 7.77 -5.73 14.56
N GLU A 112 8.46 -4.86 15.31
CA GLU A 112 9.29 -5.32 16.41
C GLU A 112 8.44 -6.03 17.46
N ALA A 113 7.37 -5.42 17.96
CA ALA A 113 6.50 -5.96 18.99
C ALA A 113 5.89 -7.33 18.63
N THR A 114 5.53 -7.54 17.35
CA THR A 114 5.01 -8.81 16.82
C THR A 114 6.10 -9.82 16.43
N ASN A 115 7.37 -9.48 16.65
CA ASN A 115 8.53 -10.32 16.35
C ASN A 115 8.76 -10.62 14.87
N TYR A 116 8.28 -9.77 13.96
CA TYR A 116 8.38 -9.98 12.51
C TYR A 116 9.84 -10.20 12.05
N PHE A 117 10.79 -9.42 12.56
CA PHE A 117 12.21 -9.54 12.19
C PHE A 117 12.98 -10.62 12.97
N GLY A 118 12.28 -11.38 13.82
CA GLY A 118 12.90 -12.38 14.69
C GLY A 118 13.47 -11.79 15.98
N GLY A 119 13.61 -12.65 16.98
CA GLY A 119 14.04 -12.32 18.33
C GLY A 119 14.32 -13.57 19.15
N ASN A 120 14.94 -13.40 20.32
CA ASN A 120 15.34 -14.52 21.18
C ASN A 120 14.14 -15.04 21.98
N GLY A 121 13.85 -16.33 21.86
CA GLY A 121 12.79 -17.01 22.62
C GLY A 121 12.12 -18.12 21.79
N PRO A 122 12.04 -19.37 22.27
CA PRO A 122 11.44 -20.48 21.52
C PRO A 122 9.98 -20.22 21.09
N GLU A 123 9.23 -19.46 21.90
CA GLU A 123 7.83 -19.11 21.63
C GLU A 123 7.65 -17.97 20.62
N LEU A 124 8.71 -17.20 20.35
CA LEU A 124 8.67 -16.03 19.46
C LEU A 124 9.12 -16.39 18.03
N VAL A 125 9.96 -17.40 17.87
CA VAL A 125 10.55 -17.76 16.56
C VAL A 125 9.50 -18.10 15.50
N ALA A 126 8.37 -18.69 15.91
CA ALA A 126 7.25 -19.02 15.01
C ALA A 126 6.58 -17.79 14.39
N TRP A 127 6.85 -16.59 14.93
CA TRP A 127 6.27 -15.32 14.48
C TRP A 127 7.21 -14.48 13.61
N GLN A 128 8.43 -14.98 13.38
CA GLN A 128 9.34 -14.36 12.43
C GLN A 128 8.76 -14.45 11.01
N GLY A 129 8.72 -13.32 10.30
CA GLY A 129 8.20 -13.20 8.94
C GLY A 129 6.67 -13.20 8.83
N ILE A 130 5.94 -13.34 9.94
CA ILE A 130 4.47 -13.34 9.92
C ILE A 130 3.95 -11.91 9.89
N ASP A 131 3.33 -11.52 8.77
CA ASP A 131 2.71 -10.20 8.61
C ASP A 131 1.52 -10.04 9.57
N PRO A 132 1.56 -9.09 10.52
CA PRO A 132 0.46 -8.87 11.47
C PRO A 132 -0.82 -8.32 10.84
N PHE A 133 -0.82 -7.99 9.55
CA PHE A 133 -1.99 -7.51 8.81
C PHE A 133 -2.53 -8.55 7.82
N LEU A 134 -1.87 -9.72 7.72
CA LEU A 134 -2.25 -10.79 6.79
C LEU A 134 -3.74 -11.20 6.89
N PRO A 135 -4.36 -11.34 8.08
CA PRO A 135 -5.77 -11.75 8.18
C PRO A 135 -6.70 -10.78 7.44
N ARG A 136 -6.41 -9.47 7.48
CA ARG A 136 -7.21 -8.44 6.80
C ARG A 136 -7.03 -8.48 5.30
N LYS A 137 -5.78 -8.60 4.82
CA LYS A 137 -5.47 -8.71 3.39
C LYS A 137 -6.13 -9.96 2.77
N GLN A 138 -6.12 -11.07 3.50
CA GLN A 138 -6.81 -12.30 3.11
C GLN A 138 -8.33 -12.16 3.13
N ALA A 139 -8.89 -11.51 4.15
CA ALA A 139 -10.33 -11.28 4.26
C ALA A 139 -10.86 -10.46 3.08
N GLU A 140 -10.11 -9.44 2.63
CA GLU A 140 -10.47 -8.65 1.46
C GLU A 140 -10.57 -9.53 0.21
N LEU A 141 -9.51 -10.28 -0.13
CA LEU A 141 -9.49 -11.17 -1.31
C LEU A 141 -10.51 -12.32 -1.23
N SER A 142 -10.96 -12.67 -0.02
CA SER A 142 -11.99 -13.69 0.20
C SER A 142 -13.40 -13.18 -0.07
N SER A 143 -13.59 -11.86 -0.17
CA SER A 143 -14.88 -11.26 -0.54
C SER A 143 -15.09 -11.25 -2.07
N ASP A 144 -16.31 -10.97 -2.53
CA ASP A 144 -16.63 -10.95 -3.96
C ASP A 144 -16.26 -9.63 -4.66
N THR A 145 -16.21 -8.53 -3.92
CA THR A 145 -16.02 -7.18 -4.46
C THR A 145 -14.75 -7.04 -5.30
N PRO A 146 -13.55 -7.49 -4.85
CA PRO A 146 -12.32 -7.36 -5.64
C PRO A 146 -12.42 -8.05 -7.01
N TRP A 147 -13.14 -9.18 -7.07
CA TRP A 147 -13.31 -9.97 -8.30
C TRP A 147 -14.31 -9.34 -9.27
N GLN A 148 -15.37 -8.71 -8.76
CA GLN A 148 -16.32 -7.95 -9.59
C GLN A 148 -15.63 -6.75 -10.24
N VAL A 149 -14.81 -6.05 -9.48
CA VAL A 149 -14.02 -4.91 -9.96
C VAL A 149 -12.99 -5.37 -10.98
N LEU A 150 -12.28 -6.47 -10.72
CA LEU A 150 -11.33 -7.05 -11.67
C LEU A 150 -12.01 -7.47 -12.97
N ALA A 151 -13.19 -8.08 -12.91
CA ALA A 151 -13.94 -8.47 -14.10
C ALA A 151 -14.33 -7.25 -14.96
N ALA A 152 -14.76 -6.15 -14.33
CA ALA A 152 -15.05 -4.89 -15.02
C ALA A 152 -13.79 -4.28 -15.64
N ALA A 153 -12.67 -4.23 -14.91
CA ALA A 153 -11.41 -3.73 -15.44
C ALA A 153 -10.94 -4.55 -16.66
N LEU A 154 -11.08 -5.88 -16.61
CA LEU A 154 -10.67 -6.76 -17.70
C LEU A 154 -11.55 -6.64 -18.94
N SER A 155 -12.86 -6.38 -18.80
CA SER A 155 -13.73 -6.16 -19.96
C SER A 155 -13.38 -4.86 -20.70
N HIS A 156 -12.94 -3.83 -19.97
CA HIS A 156 -12.39 -2.62 -20.59
C HIS A 156 -11.03 -2.82 -21.24
N ALA A 157 -10.31 -3.88 -20.89
CA ALA A 157 -8.96 -4.18 -21.35
C ALA A 157 -8.89 -5.14 -22.54
N GLU A 158 -10.02 -5.51 -23.16
CA GLU A 158 -10.03 -6.50 -24.26
C GLU A 158 -9.32 -5.99 -25.52
N GLU A 159 -9.45 -4.71 -25.82
CA GLU A 159 -8.95 -4.08 -27.05
C GLU A 159 -7.73 -3.18 -26.80
N ASP A 160 -6.89 -3.03 -27.82
CA ASP A 160 -5.71 -2.16 -27.77
C ASP A 160 -6.06 -0.69 -28.09
N THR A 161 -6.71 0.00 -27.16
CA THR A 161 -7.18 1.38 -27.38
C THR A 161 -6.76 2.35 -26.29
N GLU A 162 -6.75 3.65 -26.64
CA GLU A 162 -6.60 4.74 -25.67
C GLU A 162 -7.72 4.76 -24.62
N ALA A 163 -8.93 4.34 -25.01
CA ALA A 163 -10.08 4.24 -24.11
C ALA A 163 -9.87 3.14 -23.05
N SER A 164 -9.34 1.98 -23.47
CA SER A 164 -8.97 0.89 -22.57
C SER A 164 -7.90 1.31 -21.55
N LEU A 165 -6.85 1.99 -22.02
CA LEU A 165 -5.80 2.53 -21.14
C LEU A 165 -6.40 3.51 -20.11
N ARG A 166 -7.26 4.44 -20.57
CA ARG A 166 -7.93 5.40 -19.70
C ARG A 166 -8.78 4.74 -18.64
N ALA A 167 -9.61 3.77 -19.02
CA ALA A 167 -10.46 3.04 -18.09
C ALA A 167 -9.62 2.33 -17.01
N LEU A 168 -8.53 1.67 -17.40
CA LEU A 168 -7.64 1.00 -16.45
C LEU A 168 -6.91 1.97 -15.52
N LEU A 169 -6.51 3.16 -16.00
CA LEU A 169 -5.94 4.21 -15.14
C LEU A 169 -6.94 4.66 -14.08
N HIS A 170 -8.22 4.85 -14.44
CA HIS A 170 -9.26 5.18 -13.46
C HIS A 170 -9.52 4.03 -12.47
N HIS A 171 -9.55 2.77 -12.93
CA HIS A 171 -9.66 1.62 -12.03
C HIS A 171 -8.51 1.58 -11.01
N CYS A 172 -7.28 1.89 -11.40
CA CYS A 172 -6.15 1.95 -10.45
C CYS A 172 -6.35 3.05 -9.39
N VAL A 173 -6.81 4.25 -9.79
CA VAL A 173 -7.08 5.34 -8.83
C VAL A 173 -8.19 4.98 -7.84
N TRP A 174 -9.24 4.30 -8.31
CA TRP A 174 -10.40 3.95 -7.47
C TRP A 174 -10.24 2.63 -6.72
N GLY A 175 -9.25 1.81 -7.08
CA GLY A 175 -8.88 0.57 -6.39
C GLY A 175 -8.75 0.74 -4.87
N ASN A 176 -8.27 1.90 -4.43
CA ASN A 176 -8.05 2.26 -3.03
C ASN A 176 -9.34 2.69 -2.27
N ARG A 177 -10.51 2.80 -2.95
CA ARG A 177 -11.77 3.34 -2.37
C ARG A 177 -12.91 2.33 -2.26
N ILE A 178 -12.69 1.10 -2.68
CA ILE A 178 -13.77 0.13 -2.92
C ILE A 178 -14.44 -0.35 -1.63
N ASP A 179 -13.85 -0.14 -0.45
CA ASP A 179 -14.46 -0.52 0.83
C ASP A 179 -15.53 0.46 1.36
N LEU A 180 -15.60 1.71 0.85
CA LEU A 180 -16.51 2.73 1.41
C LEU A 180 -17.63 3.21 0.48
N SER A 181 -17.51 3.02 -0.84
CA SER A 181 -18.45 3.59 -1.82
C SER A 181 -19.34 2.55 -2.49
N TYR A 182 -18.83 1.34 -2.75
CA TYR A 182 -19.59 0.31 -3.46
C TYR A 182 -20.78 -0.24 -2.65
N ASN A 183 -20.61 -0.46 -1.34
CA ASN A 183 -21.68 -1.01 -0.51
C ASN A 183 -22.84 -0.03 -0.26
N GLN A 184 -22.58 1.28 -0.34
CA GLN A 184 -23.60 2.30 -0.08
C GLN A 184 -24.33 2.74 -1.36
N VAL A 185 -23.67 2.67 -2.53
CA VAL A 185 -24.28 3.01 -3.83
C VAL A 185 -25.00 1.81 -4.46
N ALA A 186 -24.53 0.57 -4.22
CA ALA A 186 -25.16 -0.62 -4.79
C ALA A 186 -26.56 -0.94 -4.22
N GLN A 187 -26.94 -0.37 -3.06
CA GLN A 187 -28.30 -0.50 -2.53
C GLN A 187 -29.30 0.49 -3.13
N ASP A 188 -28.85 1.63 -3.68
CA ASP A 188 -29.75 2.76 -3.98
C ASP A 188 -29.87 3.14 -5.46
N ALA A 189 -29.02 2.66 -6.38
CA ALA A 189 -29.19 3.00 -7.80
C ALA A 189 -28.69 1.93 -8.78
N GLY A 190 -29.54 1.59 -9.74
CA GLY A 190 -29.21 0.72 -10.87
C GLY A 190 -28.01 1.24 -11.67
N ARG A 191 -26.93 0.47 -11.65
CA ARG A 191 -25.84 0.22 -12.62
C ARG A 191 -25.25 1.30 -13.55
N GLU A 192 -25.70 2.54 -13.60
CA GLU A 192 -25.09 3.58 -14.47
C GLU A 192 -24.51 4.80 -13.73
N ILE A 193 -24.73 4.95 -12.42
CA ILE A 193 -24.35 6.19 -11.69
C ILE A 193 -22.89 6.19 -11.19
N ALA A 194 -22.23 5.04 -11.06
CA ALA A 194 -20.92 4.97 -10.38
C ALA A 194 -19.78 5.63 -11.19
N VAL A 195 -19.66 5.37 -12.49
CA VAL A 195 -18.50 5.80 -13.29
C VAL A 195 -18.51 7.31 -13.58
N ASP A 196 -19.66 7.90 -13.91
CA ASP A 196 -19.80 9.35 -14.12
C ASP A 196 -19.60 10.14 -12.81
N SER A 197 -19.98 9.57 -11.67
CA SER A 197 -19.74 10.18 -10.35
C SER A 197 -18.27 10.13 -9.93
N GLU A 198 -17.53 9.13 -10.40
CA GLU A 198 -16.13 8.93 -10.08
C GLU A 198 -15.25 9.95 -10.80
N GLN A 199 -15.44 10.16 -12.11
CA GLN A 199 -14.69 11.20 -12.83
C GLN A 199 -14.92 12.60 -12.24
N ALA A 200 -16.15 12.88 -11.80
CA ALA A 200 -16.48 14.15 -11.13
C ALA A 200 -15.78 14.34 -9.76
N ASN A 201 -15.26 13.27 -9.15
CA ASN A 201 -14.52 13.32 -7.89
C ASN A 201 -13.00 13.54 -8.08
N LEU A 202 -12.49 13.58 -9.31
CA LEU A 202 -11.09 13.93 -9.58
C LEU A 202 -10.92 15.45 -9.56
N LEU A 203 -10.19 15.97 -8.57
CA LEU A 203 -9.89 17.40 -8.48
C LEU A 203 -8.86 17.86 -9.53
N VAL A 204 -7.94 16.97 -9.88
CA VAL A 204 -6.92 17.18 -10.91
C VAL A 204 -6.80 15.88 -11.69
N ASP A 205 -7.02 15.94 -13.00
CA ASP A 205 -7.01 14.78 -13.89
C ASP A 205 -6.06 15.02 -15.07
N ASP A 206 -4.87 14.43 -14.99
CA ASP A 206 -3.84 14.44 -16.05
C ASP A 206 -3.91 13.19 -16.94
N THR A 207 -4.99 12.39 -16.87
CA THR A 207 -5.11 11.11 -17.60
C THR A 207 -4.94 11.28 -19.10
N ASP A 208 -5.53 12.32 -19.71
CA ASP A 208 -5.34 12.62 -21.14
C ASP A 208 -3.90 12.88 -21.53
N ARG A 209 -3.14 13.52 -20.63
CA ARG A 209 -1.73 13.81 -20.85
C ARG A 209 -0.91 12.52 -20.80
N VAL A 210 -1.23 11.60 -19.90
CA VAL A 210 -0.59 10.27 -19.79
C VAL A 210 -0.90 9.43 -21.04
N VAL A 211 -2.18 9.32 -21.41
CA VAL A 211 -2.63 8.56 -22.58
C VAL A 211 -1.92 9.07 -23.84
N ARG A 212 -1.96 10.38 -24.10
CA ARG A 212 -1.27 10.99 -25.25
C ARG A 212 0.24 10.76 -25.22
N TYR A 213 0.86 10.86 -24.05
CA TYR A 213 2.30 10.63 -23.89
C TYR A 213 2.71 9.20 -24.28
N LEU A 214 1.93 8.21 -23.87
CA LEU A 214 2.19 6.80 -24.14
C LEU A 214 1.83 6.43 -25.59
N SER A 215 0.70 6.92 -26.12
CA SER A 215 0.31 6.72 -27.52
C SER A 215 1.39 7.22 -28.49
N ASN A 216 1.94 8.40 -28.23
CA ASN A 216 2.99 8.98 -29.08
C ASN A 216 4.33 8.23 -29.01
N ARG A 217 4.51 7.31 -28.05
CA ARG A 217 5.73 6.51 -27.89
C ARG A 217 5.54 5.03 -28.19
N ARG A 218 4.39 4.64 -28.77
CA ARG A 218 4.07 3.25 -29.15
C ARG A 218 5.15 2.58 -30.00
N SER A 219 5.83 3.32 -30.88
CA SER A 219 6.89 2.77 -31.73
C SER A 219 8.21 2.50 -30.99
N THR A 220 8.40 3.08 -29.80
CA THR A 220 9.60 2.92 -28.96
C THR A 220 9.17 2.89 -27.49
N PRO A 221 8.48 1.83 -27.03
CA PRO A 221 7.95 1.77 -25.68
C PRO A 221 9.09 1.76 -24.66
N GLY A 222 8.96 2.59 -23.63
CA GLY A 222 9.93 2.71 -22.55
C GLY A 222 9.56 1.86 -21.34
N ARG A 223 10.39 1.95 -20.29
CA ARG A 223 10.08 1.39 -18.98
C ARG A 223 8.97 2.20 -18.30
N ILE A 224 8.01 1.52 -17.68
CA ILE A 224 7.05 2.12 -16.75
C ILE A 224 7.26 1.52 -15.35
N ASP A 225 7.31 2.38 -14.34
CA ASP A 225 7.49 2.00 -12.94
C ASP A 225 6.21 2.33 -12.15
N PHE A 226 5.72 1.36 -11.39
CA PHE A 226 4.61 1.50 -10.45
C PHE A 226 5.21 1.57 -9.06
N ILE A 227 4.86 2.58 -8.28
CA ILE A 227 5.12 2.59 -6.83
C ILE A 227 3.81 2.16 -6.18
N CYS A 228 3.68 0.85 -5.93
CA CYS A 228 2.43 0.25 -5.51
C CYS A 228 2.04 0.71 -4.10
N ASP A 229 0.75 0.95 -3.88
CA ASP A 229 0.22 1.26 -2.56
C ASP A 229 -0.25 -0.01 -1.84
N ASN A 230 -1.55 -0.34 -1.92
CA ASN A 230 -2.14 -1.46 -1.20
C ASN A 230 -2.09 -2.79 -1.96
N SER A 231 -2.14 -3.87 -1.19
CA SER A 231 -2.53 -5.21 -1.62
C SER A 231 -4.05 -5.27 -1.89
N GLY A 232 -4.60 -6.46 -2.14
CA GLY A 232 -6.03 -6.61 -2.35
C GLY A 232 -6.49 -6.03 -3.67
N THR A 233 -7.60 -5.28 -3.66
CA THR A 233 -8.27 -4.79 -4.86
C THR A 233 -7.41 -3.83 -5.67
N GLU A 234 -6.65 -2.95 -5.01
CA GLU A 234 -5.77 -2.00 -5.67
C GLU A 234 -4.66 -2.72 -6.46
N LEU A 235 -4.00 -3.70 -5.83
CA LEU A 235 -2.99 -4.50 -6.51
C LEU A 235 -3.56 -5.30 -7.69
N LEU A 236 -4.81 -5.77 -7.61
CA LEU A 236 -5.48 -6.41 -8.75
C LEU A 236 -5.63 -5.44 -9.93
N MET A 237 -5.94 -4.17 -9.67
CA MET A 237 -6.06 -3.15 -10.73
C MET A 237 -4.70 -2.81 -11.32
N ASP A 238 -3.68 -2.63 -10.47
CA ASP A 238 -2.30 -2.42 -10.92
C ASP A 238 -1.82 -3.55 -11.82
N LEU A 239 -2.11 -4.81 -11.46
CA LEU A 239 -1.76 -5.98 -12.26
C LEU A 239 -2.53 -6.05 -13.58
N ALA A 240 -3.81 -5.67 -13.60
CA ALA A 240 -4.59 -5.60 -14.83
C ALA A 240 -4.03 -4.52 -15.79
N LEU A 241 -3.66 -3.35 -15.27
CA LEU A 241 -3.00 -2.30 -16.05
C LEU A 241 -1.61 -2.74 -16.53
N ALA A 242 -0.80 -3.35 -15.67
CA ALA A 242 0.52 -3.87 -16.04
C ALA A 242 0.43 -4.93 -17.15
N ASP A 243 -0.52 -5.86 -17.06
CA ASP A 243 -0.79 -6.84 -18.11
C ASP A 243 -1.18 -6.16 -19.42
N PHE A 244 -2.10 -5.18 -19.40
CA PHE A 244 -2.49 -4.42 -20.58
C PHE A 244 -1.29 -3.73 -21.24
N LEU A 245 -0.50 -2.99 -20.46
CA LEU A 245 0.66 -2.24 -20.94
C LEU A 245 1.70 -3.17 -21.58
N LEU A 246 1.92 -4.35 -21.01
CA LEU A 246 2.88 -5.33 -21.53
C LEU A 246 2.33 -6.13 -22.72
N ARG A 247 1.05 -6.52 -22.69
CA ARG A 247 0.39 -7.32 -23.74
C ARG A 247 0.28 -6.55 -25.05
N PHE A 248 -0.01 -5.26 -24.98
CA PHE A 248 -0.17 -4.38 -26.15
C PHE A 248 1.05 -3.47 -26.40
N GLU A 249 2.17 -3.78 -25.75
CA GLU A 249 3.47 -3.13 -25.99
C GLU A 249 3.46 -1.60 -25.83
N TRP A 250 2.65 -1.10 -24.89
CA TRP A 250 2.72 0.30 -24.45
C TRP A 250 3.94 0.55 -23.55
N ALA A 251 4.50 -0.51 -22.97
CA ALA A 251 5.67 -0.45 -22.09
C ALA A 251 6.58 -1.67 -22.27
N GLN A 252 7.88 -1.46 -22.08
CA GLN A 252 8.88 -2.51 -22.02
C GLN A 252 10.12 -2.07 -21.20
N PRO A 253 10.37 -2.62 -20.00
CA PRO A 253 9.50 -3.46 -19.16
C PRO A 253 8.55 -2.64 -18.27
N VAL A 254 7.67 -3.32 -17.53
CA VAL A 254 6.96 -2.75 -16.37
C VAL A 254 7.65 -3.21 -15.08
N THR A 255 7.82 -2.31 -14.11
CA THR A 255 8.42 -2.63 -12.80
C THR A 255 7.48 -2.22 -11.67
N LEU A 256 7.11 -3.18 -10.82
CA LEU A 256 6.37 -2.95 -9.58
C LEU A 256 7.36 -2.74 -8.43
N HIS A 257 7.34 -1.55 -7.84
CA HIS A 257 8.04 -1.22 -6.62
C HIS A 257 7.10 -1.43 -5.44
N ILE A 258 7.43 -2.40 -4.60
CA ILE A 258 6.61 -2.82 -3.46
C ILE A 258 7.41 -2.68 -2.16
N LYS A 259 6.72 -2.69 -1.04
CA LYS A 259 7.33 -2.52 0.28
C LYS A 259 8.13 -3.78 0.62
N ALA A 260 9.24 -3.64 1.34
CA ALA A 260 10.11 -4.76 1.71
C ALA A 260 9.55 -5.60 2.87
N HIS A 261 8.73 -4.99 3.73
CA HIS A 261 8.07 -5.62 4.86
C HIS A 261 6.74 -4.91 5.17
N PRO A 262 5.86 -5.51 5.99
CA PRO A 262 4.54 -4.93 6.23
C PRO A 262 4.63 -3.54 6.83
N THR A 263 3.77 -2.65 6.36
CA THR A 263 3.68 -1.25 6.81
C THR A 263 2.31 -0.73 6.40
N PHE A 264 1.82 0.33 7.03
CA PHE A 264 0.56 1.00 6.66
C PHE A 264 -0.66 0.07 6.48
N VAL A 265 -0.68 -1.07 7.21
CA VAL A 265 -1.74 -2.10 7.19
C VAL A 265 -1.82 -2.86 5.87
N SER A 266 -2.25 -2.20 4.80
CA SER A 266 -2.60 -2.84 3.53
C SER A 266 -1.50 -2.78 2.49
N ASP A 267 -0.42 -2.03 2.71
CA ASP A 267 0.65 -1.88 1.74
C ASP A 267 1.20 -3.22 1.22
N ALA A 268 1.33 -3.31 -0.10
CA ALA A 268 1.77 -4.52 -0.77
C ALA A 268 3.25 -4.84 -0.50
N ILE A 269 3.50 -6.08 -0.09
CA ILE A 269 4.84 -6.70 0.02
C ILE A 269 4.96 -7.88 -0.96
N PRO A 270 6.16 -8.46 -1.21
CA PRO A 270 6.31 -9.58 -2.15
C PRO A 270 5.35 -10.75 -1.89
N ALA A 271 5.16 -11.11 -0.62
CA ALA A 271 4.23 -12.18 -0.24
C ALA A 271 2.77 -11.88 -0.62
N ASP A 272 2.35 -10.61 -0.61
CA ASP A 272 1.00 -10.21 -1.02
C ASP A 272 0.80 -10.31 -2.53
N LEU A 273 1.85 -10.05 -3.32
CA LEU A 273 1.82 -10.24 -4.75
C LEU A 273 1.70 -11.72 -5.11
N ASP A 274 2.51 -12.57 -4.46
CA ASP A 274 2.46 -14.02 -4.65
C ASP A 274 1.07 -14.56 -4.26
N MET A 275 0.53 -14.12 -3.11
CA MET A 275 -0.82 -14.45 -2.67
C MET A 275 -1.89 -13.97 -3.67
N THR A 276 -1.76 -12.75 -4.18
CA THR A 276 -2.71 -12.18 -5.15
C THR A 276 -2.70 -12.97 -6.47
N ILE A 277 -1.52 -13.30 -7.02
CA ILE A 277 -1.41 -14.09 -8.26
C ILE A 277 -2.00 -15.50 -8.05
N ALA A 278 -1.69 -16.14 -6.93
CA ALA A 278 -2.27 -17.43 -6.58
C ALA A 278 -3.80 -17.36 -6.42
N ALA A 279 -4.33 -16.27 -5.87
CA ALA A 279 -5.76 -16.05 -5.74
C ALA A 279 -6.44 -15.85 -7.11
N ILE A 280 -5.82 -15.12 -8.05
CA ILE A 280 -6.33 -14.99 -9.43
C ILE A 280 -6.40 -16.36 -10.10
N GLU A 281 -5.35 -17.18 -9.96
CA GLU A 281 -5.32 -18.54 -10.51
C GLU A 281 -6.42 -19.43 -9.88
N ALA A 282 -6.57 -19.38 -8.56
CA ALA A 282 -7.56 -20.17 -7.83
C ALA A 282 -9.01 -19.75 -8.14
N LYS A 283 -9.28 -18.44 -8.34
CA LYS A 283 -10.60 -17.94 -8.73
C LYS A 283 -11.01 -18.48 -10.11
N GLY A 284 -10.05 -18.66 -11.01
CA GLY A 284 -10.24 -19.36 -12.29
C GLY A 284 -11.18 -18.64 -13.25
N GLY A 285 -11.81 -19.42 -14.15
CA GLY A 285 -12.80 -18.93 -15.11
C GLY A 285 -12.28 -17.78 -15.98
N PRO A 286 -12.92 -16.60 -15.98
CA PRO A 286 -12.49 -15.46 -16.80
C PRO A 286 -11.11 -14.89 -16.41
N PHE A 287 -10.60 -15.23 -15.23
CA PHE A 287 -9.33 -14.70 -14.71
C PHE A 287 -8.12 -15.58 -15.06
N THR A 288 -8.32 -16.83 -15.47
CA THR A 288 -7.23 -17.75 -15.84
C THR A 288 -6.28 -17.20 -16.91
N PRO A 289 -6.75 -16.50 -17.97
CA PRO A 289 -5.85 -15.89 -18.94
C PRO A 289 -4.94 -14.82 -18.33
N LEU A 290 -5.45 -14.01 -17.38
CA LEU A 290 -4.66 -12.98 -16.70
C LEU A 290 -3.54 -13.62 -15.87
N ALA A 291 -3.86 -14.58 -15.00
CA ALA A 291 -2.86 -15.27 -14.18
C ALA A 291 -1.71 -15.86 -15.02
N ARG A 292 -2.06 -16.56 -16.12
CA ARG A 292 -1.06 -17.14 -17.03
C ARG A 292 -0.17 -16.09 -17.67
N ARG A 293 -0.73 -14.96 -18.10
CA ARG A 293 0.06 -13.87 -18.69
C ARG A 293 0.97 -13.23 -17.67
N LEU A 294 0.49 -12.90 -16.48
CA LEU A 294 1.30 -12.33 -15.40
C LEU A 294 2.50 -13.22 -15.09
N SER A 295 2.28 -14.51 -14.81
CA SER A 295 3.36 -15.46 -14.55
C SER A 295 4.37 -15.54 -15.71
N ALA A 296 3.89 -15.56 -16.96
CA ALA A 296 4.76 -15.58 -18.12
C ALA A 296 5.56 -14.27 -18.30
N GLN A 297 4.99 -13.11 -17.98
CA GLN A 297 5.70 -11.82 -18.04
C GLN A 297 6.76 -11.70 -16.94
N ILE A 298 6.51 -12.27 -15.76
CA ILE A 298 7.49 -12.36 -14.67
C ILE A 298 8.67 -13.25 -15.09
N ILE A 299 8.40 -14.47 -15.57
CA ILE A 299 9.45 -15.41 -16.04
C ILE A 299 10.31 -14.78 -17.16
N ARG A 300 9.70 -13.97 -18.03
CA ARG A 300 10.39 -13.28 -19.13
C ARG A 300 11.08 -11.98 -18.70
N GLU A 301 11.07 -11.63 -17.41
CA GLU A 301 11.63 -10.38 -16.90
C GLU A 301 11.03 -9.11 -17.56
N ARG A 302 9.79 -9.23 -18.07
CA ARG A 302 9.00 -8.12 -18.64
C ARG A 302 8.14 -7.43 -17.60
N LEU A 303 7.65 -8.18 -16.61
CA LEU A 303 7.07 -7.67 -15.37
C LEU A 303 8.09 -7.91 -14.25
N LYS A 304 8.69 -6.84 -13.73
CA LYS A 304 9.74 -6.91 -12.71
C LYS A 304 9.19 -6.52 -11.36
N ILE A 305 9.63 -7.21 -10.31
CA ILE A 305 9.26 -6.91 -8.92
C ILE A 305 10.50 -6.38 -8.20
N ARG A 306 10.37 -5.24 -7.51
CA ARG A 306 11.44 -4.61 -6.74
C ARG A 306 10.94 -4.22 -5.36
N ALA A 307 11.37 -5.00 -4.37
CA ALA A 307 11.22 -4.64 -2.97
C ALA A 307 12.48 -3.91 -2.49
N HIS A 308 12.30 -2.80 -1.78
CA HIS A 308 13.43 -2.03 -1.25
C HIS A 308 13.06 -1.34 0.06
N ILE A 309 13.99 -1.32 1.03
CA ILE A 309 13.80 -0.73 2.37
C ILE A 309 13.51 0.77 2.34
N PHE A 310 13.84 1.45 1.25
CA PHE A 310 13.52 2.87 1.06
C PHE A 310 12.02 3.13 1.18
N TRP A 311 11.19 2.24 0.62
CA TRP A 311 9.73 2.33 0.65
C TRP A 311 9.14 2.11 2.05
N ASN A 312 9.94 1.60 2.99
CA ASN A 312 9.58 1.43 4.39
C ASN A 312 10.24 2.48 5.31
N SER A 313 11.02 3.41 4.76
CA SER A 313 11.73 4.43 5.55
C SER A 313 10.85 5.65 5.81
N SER A 314 11.31 6.56 6.67
CA SER A 314 10.69 7.87 6.87
C SER A 314 11.27 8.96 5.94
N ARG A 315 11.91 8.57 4.83
CA ARG A 315 12.53 9.52 3.88
C ARG A 315 11.49 10.00 2.87
N PHE A 316 11.61 11.28 2.50
CA PHE A 316 10.86 11.83 1.37
C PHE A 316 11.55 11.45 0.04
N PHE A 317 10.83 11.61 -1.07
CA PHE A 317 11.35 11.30 -2.42
C PHE A 317 12.25 12.39 -3.01
N TRP A 318 12.43 13.49 -2.30
CA TRP A 318 13.32 14.58 -2.67
C TRP A 318 14.66 14.53 -1.93
#